data_AF-A0A3L7NEP7-F1
#
_entry.id   AF-A0A3L7NEP7-F1
#
_cell.length_a   1.000
_cell.length_b   1.000
_cell.length_c   1.000
_cell.angle_alpha   90.00
_cell.angle_beta   90.00
_cell.angle_gamma   90.00
#
_symmetry.space_group_name_H-M   'P 1'
#
loop_
_entity.id
_entity.type
_entity.pdbx_description
1 polymer ?
#
loop_
_entity_poly.entity_id
_entity_poly.type
_entity_poly.pdbx_seq_one_letter_code
_entity_poly.pdbx_strand_id
1 'polypeptide(L)'
;MPRKARVALGVMVFHVLNRGVKRRQLFETQADYDAIERIITETLNKCPMRICGCCLMPNHWHFVMSPEGDEDLGLFMQWLSVTHVKRWQKPRNVVGEGHLYQARFKSFPIGRLNGPVLLFPSLVEVPLTMLSFLFRNDRPVQFCLKS
;
A
#
# COMPACT_ATOMS: atom_id res chain seq x y z
N MET A 1 -27.92 21.35 -17.65
CA MET A 1 -27.00 20.74 -18.63
C MET A 1 -26.90 19.25 -18.35
N PRO A 2 -27.23 18.36 -19.30
CA PRO A 2 -27.01 16.93 -19.10
C PRO A 2 -25.50 16.67 -19.18
N ARG A 3 -24.90 16.22 -18.09
CA ARG A 3 -23.48 15.86 -18.05
C ARG A 3 -23.31 14.57 -18.86
N LYS A 4 -22.69 14.65 -20.05
CA LYS A 4 -22.28 13.47 -20.84
C LYS A 4 -21.59 12.46 -19.93
N ALA A 5 -22.00 11.19 -20.01
CA ALA A 5 -21.35 10.10 -19.31
C ALA A 5 -19.86 10.08 -19.69
N ARG A 6 -18.98 10.26 -18.71
CA ARG A 6 -17.54 10.06 -18.91
C ARG A 6 -17.35 8.56 -19.08
N VAL A 7 -17.07 8.12 -20.31
CA VAL A 7 -16.65 6.74 -20.59
C VAL A 7 -15.33 6.53 -19.85
N ALA A 8 -15.39 5.94 -18.65
CA ALA A 8 -14.23 5.68 -17.84
C ALA A 8 -13.58 4.36 -18.30
N LEU A 9 -12.87 4.42 -19.43
CA LEU A 9 -11.78 3.50 -19.76
C LEU A 9 -10.66 3.77 -18.75
N GLY A 10 -10.79 3.24 -17.53
CA GLY A 10 -9.93 3.61 -16.41
C GLY A 10 -9.32 2.41 -15.72
N VAL A 11 -8.01 2.44 -15.54
CA VAL A 11 -7.22 1.52 -14.71
C VAL A 11 -7.83 1.47 -13.30
N MET A 12 -8.03 0.27 -12.78
CA MET A 12 -8.63 0.04 -11.47
C MET A 12 -7.64 0.47 -10.36
N VAL A 13 -8.16 1.08 -9.31
CA VAL A 13 -7.39 1.49 -8.13
C VAL A 13 -7.83 0.64 -6.96
N PHE A 14 -6.86 0.11 -6.22
CA PHE A 14 -7.05 -0.77 -5.09
C PHE A 14 -6.52 -0.12 -3.81
N HIS A 15 -7.31 -0.21 -2.74
CA HIS A 15 -6.82 -0.05 -1.39
C HIS A 15 -6.32 -1.39 -0.88
N VAL A 16 -5.03 -1.44 -0.57
CA VAL A 16 -4.35 -2.66 -0.12
C VAL A 16 -3.83 -2.46 1.27
N LEU A 17 -3.99 -3.45 2.14
CA LEU A 17 -3.54 -3.37 3.51
C LEU A 17 -3.07 -4.71 4.05
N ASN A 18 -2.11 -4.67 4.97
CA ASN A 18 -1.71 -5.83 5.76
C ASN A 18 -1.32 -5.42 7.18
N ARG A 19 -1.53 -6.34 8.11
CA ARG A 19 -1.38 -6.12 9.55
C ARG A 19 -0.56 -7.21 10.20
N GLY A 20 0.23 -6.82 11.21
CA GLY A 20 0.97 -7.75 12.05
C GLY A 20 0.05 -8.74 12.76
N VAL A 21 0.53 -9.98 12.89
CA VAL A 21 -0.17 -11.02 13.65
C VAL A 21 -0.38 -10.55 15.09
N LYS A 22 -1.56 -10.83 15.67
CA LYS A 22 -1.91 -10.41 17.05
C LYS A 22 -1.65 -8.91 17.34
N ARG A 23 -1.79 -8.03 16.32
CA ARG A 23 -1.51 -6.58 16.40
C ARG A 23 -0.06 -6.24 16.78
N ARG A 24 0.88 -7.17 16.55
CA ARG A 24 2.32 -6.96 16.72
C ARG A 24 2.79 -5.73 15.95
N GLN A 25 3.70 -4.97 16.54
CA GLN A 25 4.36 -3.88 15.85
C GLN A 25 5.30 -4.43 14.77
N LEU A 26 5.10 -3.97 13.55
CA LEU A 26 5.97 -4.16 12.40
C LEU A 26 7.13 -3.17 12.46
N PHE A 27 6.88 -1.96 12.94
CA PHE A 27 7.85 -0.87 13.01
C PHE A 27 7.92 -0.35 14.43
N GLU A 28 9.03 -0.61 15.10
CA GLU A 28 9.29 -0.18 16.48
C GLU A 28 10.25 1.02 16.49
N THR A 29 11.14 1.09 15.49
CA THR A 29 12.19 2.10 15.38
C THR A 29 12.12 2.81 14.02
N GLN A 30 12.72 4.00 13.93
CA GLN A 30 12.87 4.70 12.64
C GLN A 30 13.59 3.83 11.60
N ALA A 31 14.56 3.00 12.01
CA ALA A 31 15.27 2.09 11.12
C ALA A 31 14.35 1.02 10.50
N ASP A 32 13.27 0.60 11.19
CA ASP A 32 12.28 -0.31 10.62
C ASP A 32 11.46 0.38 9.52
N TYR A 33 11.11 1.66 9.72
CA TYR A 33 10.44 2.47 8.68
C TYR A 33 11.35 2.65 7.47
N ASP A 34 12.61 3.04 7.66
CA ASP A 34 13.58 3.20 6.58
C ASP A 34 13.79 1.86 5.84
N ALA A 35 13.77 0.74 6.56
CA ALA A 35 13.92 -0.59 5.96
C ALA A 35 12.74 -0.96 5.05
N ILE A 36 11.48 -0.70 5.46
CA ILE A 36 10.33 -0.97 4.59
C ILE A 36 10.29 -0.03 3.39
N GLU A 37 10.68 1.24 3.53
CA GLU A 37 10.77 2.18 2.41
C GLU A 37 11.79 1.73 1.36
N ARG A 38 12.95 1.22 1.80
CA ARG A 38 13.95 0.61 0.91
C ARG A 38 13.38 -0.60 0.19
N ILE A 39 12.66 -1.48 0.91
CA ILE A 39 12.02 -2.65 0.29
C ILE A 39 10.98 -2.21 -0.73
N ILE A 40 10.17 -1.18 -0.47
CA ILE A 40 9.20 -0.65 -1.42
C ILE A 40 9.90 -0.16 -2.68
N THR A 41 11.00 0.58 -2.53
CA THR A 41 11.81 1.07 -3.65
C THR A 41 12.40 -0.07 -4.47
N GLU A 42 12.99 -1.08 -3.81
CA GLU A 42 13.50 -2.27 -4.49
C GLU A 42 12.37 -3.07 -5.19
N THR A 43 11.17 -3.10 -4.60
CA THR A 43 10.00 -3.76 -5.18
C THR A 43 9.60 -3.04 -6.46
N LEU A 44 9.50 -1.71 -6.43
CA LEU A 44 9.16 -0.87 -7.58
C LEU A 44 10.14 -1.07 -8.75
N ASN A 45 11.42 -1.23 -8.45
CA ASN A 45 12.45 -1.49 -9.46
C ASN A 45 12.31 -2.86 -10.13
N LYS A 46 11.68 -3.84 -9.47
CA LYS A 46 11.47 -5.20 -10.01
C LYS A 46 10.09 -5.39 -10.63
N CYS A 47 9.08 -4.80 -10.00
CA CYS A 47 7.68 -4.84 -10.39
C CYS A 47 7.19 -3.39 -10.42
N PRO A 48 7.38 -2.68 -11.55
CA PRO A 48 6.88 -1.32 -11.71
C PRO A 48 5.40 -1.25 -11.37
N MET A 49 5.03 -0.30 -10.52
CA MET A 49 3.67 -0.22 -9.98
C MET A 49 3.33 1.23 -9.65
N ARG A 50 2.12 1.67 -10.00
CA ARG A 50 1.67 3.02 -9.67
C ARG A 50 1.12 3.06 -8.24
N ILE A 51 1.92 3.59 -7.32
CA ILE A 51 1.48 3.87 -5.94
C ILE A 51 0.93 5.29 -5.89
N CYS A 52 -0.37 5.42 -5.64
CA CYS A 52 -1.06 6.71 -5.49
C CYS A 52 -0.94 7.26 -4.06
N GLY A 53 -0.70 6.39 -3.08
CA GLY A 53 -0.47 6.79 -1.69
C GLY A 53 -0.12 5.62 -0.79
N CYS A 54 0.49 5.92 0.35
CA CYS A 54 0.88 4.95 1.35
C CYS A 54 0.69 5.48 2.77
N CYS A 55 0.43 4.59 3.71
CA CYS A 55 0.43 4.87 5.14
C CYS A 55 1.14 3.73 5.86
N LEU A 56 2.21 4.05 6.59
CA LEU A 56 2.94 3.09 7.43
C LEU A 56 2.58 3.40 8.88
N MET A 57 1.88 2.48 9.54
CA MET A 57 1.56 2.56 10.96
C MET A 57 2.34 1.50 11.73
N PRO A 58 2.56 1.66 13.04
CA PRO A 58 3.41 0.76 13.81
C PRO A 58 3.09 -0.72 13.64
N ASN A 59 1.82 -1.11 13.50
CA ASN A 59 1.40 -2.53 13.40
C ASN A 59 0.72 -2.91 12.07
N HIS A 60 0.60 -2.00 11.11
CA HIS A 60 0.01 -2.28 9.79
C HIS A 60 0.37 -1.20 8.77
N TRP A 61 0.19 -1.51 7.50
CA TRP A 61 0.37 -0.53 6.43
C TRP A 61 -0.81 -0.56 5.46
N HIS A 62 -0.99 0.54 4.75
CA HIS A 62 -1.95 0.70 3.68
C HIS A 62 -1.27 1.28 2.44
N PHE A 63 -1.71 0.83 1.27
CA PHE A 63 -1.35 1.38 -0.02
C PHE A 63 -2.60 1.67 -0.84
N VAL A 64 -2.52 2.69 -1.67
CA VAL A 64 -3.46 2.94 -2.76
C VAL A 64 -2.68 2.73 -4.05
N MET A 65 -3.06 1.73 -4.84
CA MET A 65 -2.25 1.24 -5.96
C MET A 65 -3.11 1.08 -7.21
N SER A 66 -2.53 1.31 -8.37
CA SER A 66 -3.18 1.15 -9.66
C SER A 66 -2.35 0.21 -10.53
N PRO A 67 -2.61 -1.12 -10.50
CA PRO A 67 -1.94 -2.09 -11.36
C PRO A 67 -2.40 -1.92 -12.81
N GLU A 68 -1.50 -2.13 -13.78
CA GLU A 68 -1.83 -2.05 -15.20
C GLU A 68 -2.29 -3.41 -15.75
N GLY A 69 -1.65 -4.50 -15.30
CA GLY A 69 -2.02 -5.88 -15.56
C GLY A 69 -2.71 -6.58 -14.39
N ASP A 70 -3.43 -7.66 -14.69
CA ASP A 70 -4.25 -8.39 -13.71
C ASP A 70 -3.41 -9.06 -12.59
N GLU A 71 -2.17 -9.46 -12.89
CA GLU A 71 -1.28 -10.14 -11.93
C GLU A 71 -0.32 -9.21 -11.18
N ASP A 72 -0.16 -7.96 -11.65
CA ASP A 72 0.87 -7.05 -11.16
C ASP A 72 0.74 -6.79 -9.67
N LEU A 73 -0.49 -6.65 -9.19
CA LEU A 73 -0.76 -6.43 -7.77
C LEU A 73 -0.31 -7.62 -6.93
N GLY A 74 -0.62 -8.84 -7.38
CA GLY A 74 -0.23 -10.06 -6.70
C GLY A 74 1.29 -10.20 -6.61
N LEU A 75 1.99 -10.00 -7.74
CA LEU A 75 3.45 -10.08 -7.84
C LEU A 75 4.14 -9.03 -6.97
N PHE A 76 3.70 -7.78 -7.05
CA PHE A 76 4.23 -6.68 -6.23
C PHE A 76 4.07 -7.01 -4.74
N MET A 77 2.86 -7.37 -4.32
CA MET A 77 2.56 -7.63 -2.91
C MET A 77 3.26 -8.87 -2.36
N GLN A 78 3.47 -9.89 -3.20
CA GLN A 78 4.25 -11.07 -2.84
C GLN A 78 5.71 -10.69 -2.58
N TRP A 79 6.34 -9.97 -3.52
CA TRP A 79 7.75 -9.61 -3.40
C TRP A 79 7.99 -8.70 -2.19
N LEU A 80 7.15 -7.67 -2.02
CA LEU A 80 7.17 -6.76 -0.88
C LEU A 80 7.04 -7.52 0.45
N SER A 81 5.96 -8.31 0.60
CA SER A 81 5.64 -8.95 1.88
C SER A 81 6.68 -10.01 2.26
N VAL A 82 7.13 -10.82 1.31
CA VAL A 82 8.15 -11.86 1.56
C VAL A 82 9.49 -11.22 1.93
N THR A 83 9.91 -10.19 1.20
CA THR A 83 11.17 -9.49 1.48
C THR A 83 11.12 -8.83 2.85
N HIS A 84 10.01 -8.18 3.19
CA HIS A 84 9.83 -7.58 4.51
C HIS A 84 9.87 -8.62 5.63
N VAL A 85 9.14 -9.72 5.52
CA VAL A 85 9.19 -10.80 6.55
C VAL A 85 10.62 -11.26 6.79
N LYS A 86 11.35 -11.59 5.72
CA LYS A 86 12.73 -12.10 5.83
C LYS A 86 13.66 -11.07 6.48
N ARG A 87 13.61 -9.81 6.03
CA ARG A 87 14.48 -8.74 6.53
C ARG A 87 14.09 -8.24 7.92
N TRP A 88 12.82 -8.39 8.31
CA TRP A 88 12.35 -8.10 9.66
C TRP A 88 12.80 -9.17 10.66
N GLN A 89 12.72 -10.45 10.28
CA GLN A 89 13.08 -11.58 11.14
C GLN A 89 14.59 -11.74 11.34
N LYS A 90 15.40 -11.51 10.30
CA LYS A 90 16.86 -11.71 10.33
C LYS A 90 17.57 -10.96 11.47
N PRO A 91 17.43 -9.63 11.63
CA PRO A 91 18.09 -8.89 12.71
C PRO A 91 17.53 -9.23 14.09
N ARG A 92 16.30 -9.78 14.16
CA ARG A 92 15.62 -10.19 15.40
C ARG A 92 15.92 -11.64 15.79
N ASN A 93 16.70 -12.39 15.00
CA ASN A 93 17.02 -13.80 15.21
C ASN A 93 15.79 -14.73 15.35
N VAL A 94 14.66 -14.39 14.71
CA VAL A 94 13.39 -15.15 14.78
C VAL A 94 12.98 -15.72 13.41
N VAL A 95 13.97 -16.06 12.58
CA VAL A 95 13.73 -16.62 11.25
C VAL A 95 13.10 -18.00 11.38
N GLY A 96 11.92 -18.17 10.78
CA GLY A 96 11.17 -19.44 10.84
C GLY A 96 10.28 -19.63 12.07
N GLU A 97 10.31 -18.72 13.05
CA GLU A 97 9.53 -18.83 14.31
C GLU A 97 8.04 -18.43 14.18
N GLY A 98 7.54 -18.33 12.94
CA GLY A 98 6.14 -18.06 12.65
C GLY A 98 5.90 -16.86 11.75
N HIS A 99 4.63 -16.51 11.58
CA HIS A 99 4.18 -15.49 10.64
C HIS A 99 4.30 -14.08 11.23
N LEU A 100 4.92 -13.16 10.49
CA LEU A 100 4.93 -11.73 10.85
C LEU A 100 3.54 -11.10 10.62
N TYR A 101 2.94 -11.38 9.47
CA TYR A 101 1.61 -10.91 9.09
C TYR A 101 0.52 -11.87 9.54
N GLN A 102 -0.67 -11.34 9.82
CA GLN A 102 -1.82 -12.15 10.21
C GLN A 102 -2.32 -13.06 9.07
N ALA A 103 -2.25 -12.58 7.84
CA ALA A 103 -2.69 -13.30 6.65
C ALA A 103 -1.95 -12.75 5.43
N ARG A 104 -2.34 -13.22 4.24
CA ARG A 104 -2.06 -12.50 2.99
C ARG A 104 -2.66 -11.09 3.05
N PHE A 105 -2.14 -10.18 2.24
CA PHE A 105 -2.70 -8.83 2.11
C PHE A 105 -4.18 -8.89 1.74
N LYS A 106 -4.92 -7.86 2.14
CA LYS A 106 -6.30 -7.63 1.68
C LYS A 106 -6.28 -6.51 0.66
N SER A 107 -7.04 -6.66 -0.42
CA SER A 107 -7.19 -5.65 -1.47
C SER A 107 -8.67 -5.41 -1.75
N PHE A 108 -9.04 -4.13 -1.84
CA PHE A 108 -10.40 -3.70 -2.13
C PHE A 108 -10.37 -2.72 -3.32
N PRO A 109 -11.15 -2.94 -4.38
CA PRO A 109 -11.27 -1.95 -5.45
C PRO A 109 -12.00 -0.71 -4.90
N ILE A 110 -11.38 0.47 -5.03
CA ILE A 110 -11.94 1.73 -4.52
C ILE A 110 -12.39 2.69 -5.62
N GLY A 111 -12.05 2.43 -6.88
CA GLY A 111 -12.46 3.29 -7.99
C GLY A 111 -11.52 3.19 -9.17
N ARG A 112 -11.80 3.97 -10.21
CA ARG A 112 -10.93 4.06 -11.39
C ARG A 112 -10.12 5.33 -11.29
N LEU A 113 -8.88 5.31 -11.78
CA LEU A 113 -7.98 6.48 -11.69
C LEU A 113 -8.57 7.74 -12.36
N ASN A 114 -9.45 7.56 -13.37
CA ASN A 114 -10.18 8.62 -14.06
C ASN A 114 -11.69 8.66 -13.73
N GLY A 115 -12.15 7.86 -12.77
CA GLY A 115 -13.54 7.76 -12.33
C GLY A 115 -13.76 8.31 -10.91
N PRO A 116 -15.02 8.46 -10.45
CA PRO A 116 -15.28 8.80 -9.06
C PRO A 116 -14.73 7.69 -8.16
N VAL A 117 -13.94 8.07 -7.16
CA VAL A 117 -13.42 7.14 -6.16
C VAL A 117 -14.52 6.90 -5.13
N LEU A 118 -14.97 5.65 -5.08
CA LEU A 118 -15.97 5.18 -4.13
C LEU A 118 -15.24 4.96 -2.80
N LEU A 119 -15.38 5.94 -1.92
CA LEU A 119 -14.96 5.82 -0.53
C LEU A 119 -15.95 4.88 0.17
N PHE A 120 -15.59 3.61 0.28
CA PHE A 120 -16.33 2.66 1.09
C PHE A 120 -16.19 3.05 2.57
N PRO A 121 -17.29 3.08 3.36
CA PRO A 121 -17.26 3.45 4.77
C PRO A 121 -16.80 2.32 5.71
N SER A 122 -16.20 1.24 5.21
CA SER A 122 -15.63 0.17 6.07
C SER A 122 -14.18 0.45 6.51
N LEU A 123 -13.81 1.72 6.58
CA LEU A 123 -12.53 2.18 7.10
C LEU A 123 -12.50 1.93 8.61
N VAL A 124 -11.69 0.95 9.01
CA VAL A 124 -10.87 1.08 10.23
C VAL A 124 -10.32 2.49 10.20
N GLU A 125 -10.74 3.32 11.16
CA GLU A 125 -10.50 4.77 11.29
C GLU A 125 -9.22 5.28 10.62
N VAL A 126 -9.26 5.50 9.30
CA VAL A 126 -8.28 6.33 8.63
C VAL A 126 -8.84 7.74 8.74
N PRO A 127 -8.20 8.65 9.50
CA PRO A 127 -8.74 9.98 9.72
C PRO A 127 -9.04 10.65 8.38
N LEU A 128 -10.21 11.27 8.25
CA LEU A 128 -10.71 11.92 7.03
C LEU A 128 -9.72 12.93 6.41
N THR A 129 -8.74 13.41 7.19
CA THR A 129 -7.64 14.26 6.74
C THR A 129 -6.69 13.58 5.76
N MET A 130 -6.62 12.24 5.76
CA MET A 130 -5.77 11.47 4.84
C MET A 130 -6.41 11.30 3.45
N LEU A 131 -7.73 11.45 3.37
CA LEU A 131 -8.50 11.22 2.15
C LEU A 131 -8.61 12.45 1.25
N SER A 132 -8.58 13.65 1.84
CA SER A 132 -8.47 14.91 1.08
C SER A 132 -7.10 15.10 0.43
N PHE A 133 -6.07 14.36 0.90
CA PHE A 133 -4.70 14.44 0.37
C PHE A 133 -4.49 13.60 -0.91
N LEU A 134 -5.28 12.54 -1.11
CA LEU A 134 -5.05 11.55 -2.17
C LEU A 134 -5.60 11.95 -3.56
N PHE A 135 -6.38 13.04 -3.69
CA PHE A 135 -7.09 13.38 -4.94
C PHE A 135 -6.94 14.81 -5.47
N ARG A 136 -6.04 15.64 -4.92
CA ARG A 136 -5.71 16.92 -5.56
C ARG A 136 -4.59 16.70 -6.59
N ASN A 137 -4.97 16.83 -7.87
CA ASN A 137 -4.07 16.98 -9.00
C ASN A 137 -3.02 18.09 -8.75
N ASP A 138 -1.81 17.84 -9.29
CA ASP A 138 -0.66 18.75 -9.48
C ASP A 138 0.42 18.87 -8.36
N ARG A 139 0.80 17.72 -7.77
CA ARG A 139 1.98 17.40 -6.87
C ARG A 139 1.81 17.71 -5.35
N PRO A 140 2.59 17.09 -4.41
CA PRO A 140 2.51 15.70 -3.90
C PRO A 140 2.61 15.60 -2.34
N VAL A 141 2.13 14.53 -1.68
CA VAL A 141 2.58 14.08 -0.32
C VAL A 141 2.22 12.60 -0.16
N GLN A 142 3.02 11.65 0.36
CA GLN A 142 4.44 11.45 0.70
C GLN A 142 4.50 9.89 0.72
N PHE A 143 5.22 9.14 -0.12
CA PHE A 143 6.66 9.11 -0.36
C PHE A 143 7.32 10.41 -0.84
N CYS A 144 8.18 10.95 0.03
CA CYS A 144 9.33 11.74 -0.38
C CYS A 144 10.52 10.77 -0.53
N LEU A 145 10.64 10.09 -1.67
CA LEU A 145 11.91 9.47 -2.04
C LEU A 145 12.77 10.60 -2.61
N LYS A 146 13.70 11.08 -1.78
CA LYS A 146 14.78 11.98 -2.21
C LYS A 146 15.60 11.30 -3.30
N SER A 147 15.66 11.94 -4.46
CA SER A 147 16.90 12.25 -5.18
C SER A 147 16.57 13.29 -6.26
#